data_AF-B4MBC1-F1
#
_entry.id   AF-B4MBC1-F1
#
_cell.length_a   1.000
_cell.length_b   1.000
_cell.length_c   1.000
_cell.angle_alpha   90.00
_cell.angle_beta   90.00
_cell.angle_gamma   90.00
#
_symmetry.space_group_name_H-M   'P 1'
#
loop_
_entity.id
_entity.type
_entity.pdbx_description
1 polymer ?
#
loop_
_entity_poly.entity_id
_entity_poly.type
_entity_poly.pdbx_seq_one_letter_code
_entity_poly.pdbx_strand_id
1 'polypeptide(L)'
;MDKFSLMQEHTPNKKLSQLTMKAVFVLCAVLAVVVVAVNADAGRSACKDESEIGQTYPHHFDPAKYWLCETLDKPATEVDCPHGLAYMHLLKECIPWASYIWKKPEMPPTVA
;
A
#
# COMPACT_ATOMS: atom_id res chain seq x y z
N MET A 1 -36.85 46.07 40.22
CA MET A 1 -36.33 46.93 39.14
C MET A 1 -34.93 46.40 38.87
N ASP A 2 -34.80 45.37 38.03
CA ASP A 2 -33.53 44.64 37.97
C ASP A 2 -33.16 44.31 36.53
N LYS A 3 -32.45 45.27 35.94
CA LYS A 3 -31.23 45.11 35.14
C LYS A 3 -31.22 43.96 34.13
N PHE A 4 -32.02 44.10 33.07
CA PHE A 4 -31.86 43.36 31.83
C PHE A 4 -30.76 44.02 30.98
N SER A 5 -29.49 43.83 31.35
CA SER A 5 -28.37 44.25 30.53
C SER A 5 -27.16 43.37 30.84
N LEU A 6 -26.47 42.98 29.75
CA LEU A 6 -25.22 42.21 29.68
C LEU A 6 -25.35 40.71 29.91
N MET A 7 -25.53 39.96 28.82
CA MET A 7 -24.62 38.87 28.41
C MET A 7 -24.98 38.45 26.97
N GLN A 8 -24.54 39.21 25.98
CA GLN A 8 -24.38 38.66 24.62
C GLN A 8 -22.90 38.29 24.46
N GLU A 9 -22.51 37.15 25.03
CA GLU A 9 -21.20 36.55 24.81
C GLU A 9 -21.19 35.94 23.40
N HIS A 10 -20.71 36.72 22.45
CA HIS A 10 -20.39 36.27 21.11
C HIS A 10 -19.28 35.20 21.23
N THR A 11 -19.57 33.94 20.90
CA THR A 11 -18.59 32.84 20.85
C THR A 11 -18.18 32.54 19.40
N PRO A 12 -17.33 33.37 18.76
CA PRO A 12 -16.91 33.16 17.37
C PRO A 12 -15.90 32.00 17.21
N ASN A 13 -15.36 31.45 18.30
CA ASN A 13 -14.17 30.58 18.24
C ASN A 13 -14.47 29.06 18.21
N LYS A 14 -15.59 28.61 18.82
CA LYS A 14 -15.92 27.18 18.92
C LYS A 14 -16.30 26.56 17.56
N LYS A 15 -16.96 27.33 16.70
CA LYS A 15 -17.41 26.88 15.38
C LYS A 15 -16.26 26.77 14.37
N LEU A 16 -15.30 27.69 14.44
CA LEU A 16 -14.09 27.68 13.62
C LEU A 16 -13.17 26.51 13.99
N SER A 17 -12.92 26.30 15.29
CA SER A 17 -12.13 25.15 15.79
C SER A 17 -12.74 23.79 15.40
N GLN A 18 -14.06 23.65 15.49
CA GLN A 18 -14.79 22.46 15.05
C GLN A 18 -14.70 22.24 13.53
N LEU A 19 -14.72 23.31 12.73
CA LEU A 19 -14.58 23.22 11.27
C LEU A 19 -13.16 22.77 10.88
N THR A 20 -12.15 23.33 11.54
CA THR A 20 -10.75 22.94 11.34
C THR A 20 -10.50 21.48 11.73
N MET A 21 -11.05 21.02 12.86
CA MET A 21 -10.88 19.62 13.28
C MET A 21 -11.55 18.63 12.32
N LYS A 22 -12.75 18.94 11.82
CA LYS A 22 -13.43 18.13 10.79
C LYS A 22 -12.65 18.11 9.48
N ALA A 23 -12.13 19.27 9.04
CA ALA A 23 -11.32 19.36 7.83
C ALA A 23 -10.02 18.56 7.95
N VAL A 24 -9.35 18.61 9.10
CA VAL A 24 -8.17 17.79 9.40
C VAL A 24 -8.51 16.30 9.36
N PHE A 25 -9.64 15.89 9.95
CA PHE A 25 -10.06 14.48 9.93
C PHE A 25 -10.36 13.98 8.51
N VAL A 26 -11.07 14.79 7.71
CA VAL A 26 -11.33 14.48 6.30
C VAL A 26 -10.03 14.41 5.51
N LEU A 27 -9.11 15.35 5.70
CA LEU A 27 -7.80 15.34 5.05
C LEU A 27 -6.99 14.09 5.42
N CYS A 28 -6.93 13.72 6.70
CA CYS A 28 -6.25 12.51 7.16
C CYS A 28 -6.89 11.24 6.57
N ALA A 29 -8.23 11.18 6.51
CA ALA A 29 -8.94 10.05 5.90
C ALA A 29 -8.62 9.94 4.41
N VAL A 30 -8.62 11.06 3.67
CA VAL A 30 -8.26 11.09 2.24
C VAL A 30 -6.80 10.67 2.05
N LEU A 31 -5.87 11.19 2.85
CA LEU A 31 -4.46 10.79 2.78
C LEU A 31 -4.28 9.30 3.08
N ALA A 32 -4.96 8.75 4.09
CA ALA A 32 -4.90 7.33 4.39
C ALA A 32 -5.41 6.48 3.22
N VAL A 33 -6.52 6.86 2.58
CA VAL A 33 -7.05 6.16 1.40
C VAL A 33 -6.05 6.19 0.24
N VAL A 34 -5.44 7.35 -0.03
CA VAL A 34 -4.42 7.48 -1.09
C VAL A 34 -3.21 6.58 -0.79
N VAL A 35 -2.72 6.57 0.45
CA VAL A 35 -1.58 5.72 0.87
C VAL A 35 -1.90 4.24 0.70
N VAL A 36 -3.11 3.79 1.03
CA VAL A 36 -3.49 2.38 0.86
C VAL A 36 -3.58 2.01 -0.62
N ALA A 37 -4.17 2.87 -1.44
CA ALA A 37 -4.34 2.60 -2.88
C ALA A 37 -2.99 2.45 -3.60
N VAL A 38 -1.99 3.28 -3.29
CA VAL A 38 -0.67 3.22 -3.98
C VAL A 38 0.19 2.02 -3.55
N ASN A 39 -0.11 1.39 -2.40
CA ASN A 39 0.67 0.28 -1.88
C ASN A 39 0.02 -1.09 -2.12
N ALA A 40 -1.24 -1.12 -2.57
CA ALA A 40 -2.02 -2.35 -2.72
C ALA A 40 -1.37 -3.36 -3.67
N ASP A 41 -0.63 -2.86 -4.67
CA ASP A 41 -0.12 -3.72 -5.72
C ASP A 41 1.28 -4.26 -5.43
N ALA A 42 2.01 -3.79 -4.40
CA ALA A 42 3.26 -4.41 -3.91
C ALA A 42 4.25 -4.94 -4.98
N GLY A 43 4.36 -4.25 -6.13
CA GLY A 43 5.21 -4.67 -7.25
C GLY A 43 4.62 -5.73 -8.19
N ARG A 44 3.30 -5.91 -8.17
CA ARG A 44 2.55 -6.88 -8.95
C ARG A 44 2.63 -6.54 -10.44
N SER A 45 3.05 -7.53 -11.23
CA SER A 45 3.07 -7.40 -12.69
C SER A 45 1.64 -7.46 -13.26
N ALA A 46 1.40 -6.71 -14.34
CA ALA A 46 0.18 -6.83 -15.13
C ALA A 46 0.20 -8.02 -16.11
N CYS A 47 1.35 -8.66 -16.30
CA CYS A 47 1.61 -9.74 -17.24
C CYS A 47 1.09 -9.42 -18.66
N LYS A 48 1.40 -8.22 -19.15
CA LYS A 48 0.95 -7.72 -20.46
C LYS A 48 1.90 -8.08 -21.59
N ASP A 49 3.16 -8.37 -21.28
CA ASP A 49 4.13 -8.80 -22.28
C ASP A 49 4.27 -10.33 -22.26
N GLU A 50 4.34 -10.95 -23.46
CA GLU A 50 4.45 -12.41 -23.59
C GLU A 50 5.70 -12.98 -22.90
N SER A 51 6.77 -12.19 -22.77
CA SER A 51 8.00 -12.58 -22.07
C SER A 51 7.83 -12.66 -20.55
N GLU A 52 6.79 -12.04 -19.98
CA GLU A 52 6.48 -12.11 -18.55
C GLU A 52 5.80 -13.43 -18.18
N ILE A 53 5.23 -14.17 -19.14
CA ILE A 53 4.51 -15.41 -18.86
C ILE A 53 5.47 -16.50 -18.40
N GLY A 54 5.14 -17.13 -17.26
CA GLY A 54 5.98 -18.09 -16.55
C GLY A 54 7.10 -17.44 -15.72
N GLN A 55 7.21 -16.11 -15.70
CA GLN A 55 8.20 -15.40 -14.89
C GLN A 55 7.68 -15.11 -13.48
N THR A 56 8.64 -14.97 -12.57
CA THR A 56 8.41 -14.68 -11.16
C THR A 56 9.07 -13.36 -10.74
N TYR A 57 8.34 -12.54 -10.00
CA TYR A 57 8.73 -11.20 -9.56
C TYR A 57 8.71 -11.10 -8.03
N PRO A 58 9.57 -10.26 -7.44
CA PRO A 58 9.65 -10.16 -5.99
C PRO A 58 8.42 -9.44 -5.46
N HIS A 59 7.86 -9.94 -4.36
CA HIS A 59 6.87 -9.19 -3.61
C HIS A 59 7.57 -8.08 -2.82
N HIS A 60 7.17 -6.82 -3.00
CA HIS A 60 7.93 -5.67 -2.50
C HIS A 60 7.98 -5.55 -0.98
N PHE A 61 6.97 -6.09 -0.28
CA PHE A 61 6.84 -5.96 1.17
C PHE A 61 7.07 -7.25 1.95
N ASP A 62 6.91 -8.41 1.30
CA ASP A 62 6.89 -9.71 1.97
C ASP A 62 7.81 -10.70 1.25
N PRO A 63 9.00 -10.98 1.77
CA PRO A 63 9.91 -11.93 1.16
C PRO A 63 9.43 -13.38 1.24
N ALA A 64 8.41 -13.70 2.05
CA ALA A 64 7.82 -15.03 2.06
C ALA A 64 6.96 -15.30 0.82
N LYS A 65 6.73 -14.28 -0.03
CA LYS A 65 5.85 -14.35 -1.19
C LYS A 65 6.52 -13.85 -2.45
N TYR A 66 5.93 -14.21 -3.58
CA TYR A 66 6.32 -13.71 -4.89
C TYR A 66 5.11 -13.60 -5.82
N TRP A 67 5.29 -12.85 -6.89
CA TRP A 67 4.30 -12.70 -7.95
C TRP A 67 4.62 -13.66 -9.09
N LEU A 68 3.65 -14.43 -9.54
CA LEU A 68 3.77 -15.35 -10.68
C LEU A 68 2.85 -14.90 -11.82
N CYS A 69 3.42 -14.69 -13.00
CA CYS A 69 2.64 -14.41 -14.21
C CYS A 69 2.26 -15.72 -14.92
N GLU A 70 0.98 -16.11 -14.85
CA GLU A 70 0.50 -17.36 -15.46
C GLU A 70 -0.24 -17.15 -16.78
N THR A 71 -0.95 -16.03 -16.93
CA THR A 71 -1.82 -15.76 -18.08
C THR A 71 -1.59 -14.34 -18.60
N LEU A 72 -1.56 -14.19 -19.93
CA LEU A 72 -1.45 -12.89 -20.59
C LEU A 72 -2.67 -11.99 -20.27
N ASP A 73 -2.40 -10.70 -20.09
CA ASP A 73 -3.40 -9.67 -19.75
C ASP A 73 -4.13 -9.92 -18.42
N LYS A 74 -3.56 -10.75 -17.54
CA LYS A 74 -4.05 -10.94 -16.17
C LYS A 74 -2.97 -10.58 -15.17
N PRO A 75 -3.28 -9.76 -14.16
CA PRO A 75 -2.32 -9.43 -13.10
C PRO A 75 -1.76 -10.70 -12.44
N ALA A 76 -0.48 -10.66 -12.09
CA ALA A 76 0.25 -11.77 -11.51
C ALA A 76 -0.45 -12.34 -10.26
N THR A 77 -0.38 -13.65 -10.06
CA THR A 77 -0.91 -14.34 -8.89
C THR A 77 0.08 -14.22 -7.74
N GLU A 78 -0.40 -13.98 -6.51
CA GLU A 78 0.45 -14.03 -5.31
C GLU A 78 0.69 -15.49 -4.93
N VAL A 79 1.95 -15.88 -4.71
CA VAL A 79 2.32 -17.25 -4.33
C VAL A 79 3.19 -17.24 -3.09
N ASP A 80 2.81 -18.05 -2.09
CA ASP A 80 3.57 -18.24 -0.86
C ASP A 80 4.73 -19.23 -1.06
N CYS A 81 5.88 -18.90 -0.48
CA CYS A 81 6.96 -19.86 -0.32
C CYS A 81 6.63 -20.90 0.77
N PRO A 82 7.21 -22.10 0.69
CA PRO A 82 7.11 -23.09 1.76
C PRO A 82 7.57 -22.53 3.11
N HIS A 83 6.99 -23.07 4.19
CA HIS A 83 7.25 -22.57 5.55
C HIS A 83 8.76 -22.54 5.88
N GLY A 84 9.24 -21.40 6.39
CA GLY A 84 10.64 -21.21 6.73
C GLY A 84 11.56 -20.85 5.56
N LEU A 85 11.00 -20.59 4.38
CA LEU A 85 11.73 -20.09 3.21
C LEU A 85 11.32 -18.65 2.86
N ALA A 86 12.19 -17.97 2.13
CA ALA A 86 12.00 -16.65 1.55
C ALA A 86 12.34 -16.70 0.06
N TYR A 87 11.58 -15.98 -0.75
CA TYR A 87 11.78 -15.87 -2.18
C TYR A 87 13.00 -15.00 -2.51
N MET A 88 13.95 -15.55 -3.25
CA MET A 88 15.15 -14.86 -3.72
C MET A 88 15.06 -14.58 -5.21
N HIS A 89 14.80 -13.32 -5.57
CA HIS A 89 14.60 -12.92 -6.97
C HIS A 89 15.78 -13.25 -7.90
N LEU A 90 17.03 -13.21 -7.40
CA LEU A 90 18.21 -13.54 -8.22
C LEU A 90 18.28 -15.01 -8.61
N LEU A 91 17.74 -15.88 -7.77
CA LEU A 91 17.69 -17.33 -7.99
C LEU A 91 16.35 -17.77 -8.57
N LYS A 92 15.33 -16.91 -8.51
CA LYS A 92 13.94 -17.19 -8.89
C LYS A 92 13.36 -18.37 -8.09
N GLU A 93 13.79 -18.51 -6.85
CA GLU A 93 13.52 -19.68 -5.99
C GLU A 93 13.29 -19.28 -4.53
N CYS A 94 12.59 -20.13 -3.78
CA CYS A 94 12.43 -20.01 -2.34
C CYS A 94 13.65 -20.64 -1.63
N ILE A 95 14.39 -19.85 -0.88
CA ILE A 95 15.60 -20.25 -0.15
C ILE A 95 15.42 -20.12 1.36
N PRO A 96 16.26 -20.77 2.19
CA PRO A 96 16.20 -20.59 3.64
C PRO A 96 16.39 -19.13 4.06
N TRP A 97 15.62 -18.66 5.05
CA TRP A 97 15.71 -17.29 5.56
C TRP A 97 17.13 -16.86 5.96
N ALA A 98 17.93 -17.77 6.50
CA ALA A 98 19.32 -17.49 6.88
C ALA A 98 20.22 -17.09 5.70
N SER A 99 19.84 -17.47 4.48
CA SER A 99 20.55 -17.15 3.24
C SER A 99 19.89 -16.03 2.44
N TYR A 100 18.74 -15.52 2.88
CA TYR A 100 18.05 -14.43 2.23
C TYR A 100 18.85 -13.13 2.34
N ILE A 101 19.03 -12.46 1.20
CA ILE A 101 19.67 -11.15 1.15
C ILE A 101 18.66 -10.17 0.62
N TRP A 102 18.28 -9.21 1.46
CA TRP A 102 17.40 -8.14 1.03
C TRP A 102 18.07 -7.31 -0.07
N LYS A 103 17.36 -7.15 -1.18
CA LYS A 103 17.72 -6.28 -2.29
C LYS A 103 16.57 -5.32 -2.53
N LYS A 104 16.89 -4.13 -3.02
CA LYS A 104 15.88 -3.19 -3.47
C LYS A 104 15.05 -3.88 -4.58
N PRO A 105 13.72 -3.96 -4.43
CA PRO A 105 12.88 -4.56 -5.46
C PRO A 105 12.98 -3.78 -6.78
N GLU A 106 13.07 -4.52 -7.88
CA GLU A 106 12.99 -3.98 -9.23
C GLU A 106 11.55 -4.10 -9.73
N MET A 107 11.07 -3.07 -10.44
CA MET A 107 9.72 -3.12 -10.99
C MET A 107 9.67 -4.11 -12.17
N PRO A 108 8.58 -4.87 -12.31
CA PRO A 108 8.35 -5.65 -13.52
C PRO A 108 8.22 -4.75 -14.76
N PRO A 109 8.42 -5.31 -15.97
CA PRO A 109 8.22 -4.58 -17.23
C PRO A 109 6.87 -3.89 -17.31
N THR A 110 5.81 -4.56 -16.84
CA THR A 110 4.48 -3.97 -16.74
C THR A 110 3.94 -4.08 -15.32
N VAL A 111 3.33 -3.00 -14.83
CA VAL A 111 2.74 -2.92 -13.48
C VAL A 111 1.22 -2.99 -13.56
N ALA A 112 0.60 -3.72 -12.62
CA ALA A 112 -0.85 -3.89 -12.51
C ALA A 112 -1.57 -2.63 -12.02
#